data_AF-T1EHM0-F1
#
_entry.id   AF-T1EHM0-F1
#
_cell.length_a   1.000
_cell.length_b   1.000
_cell.length_c   1.000
_cell.angle_alpha   90.00
_cell.angle_beta   90.00
_cell.angle_gamma   90.00
#
_symmetry.space_group_name_H-M   'P 1'
#
loop_
_entity.id
_entity.type
_entity.pdbx_description
1 polymer ?
#
loop_
_entity_poly.entity_id
_entity_poly.type
_entity_poly.pdbx_seq_one_letter_code
_entity_poly.pdbx_strand_id
1 'polypeptide(L)'
;PASCGNGLIDDGEDCDCGSFKEEICSRQCCNTTTCMFTPGSECATGLCCDFNTCKLKLAGEICREVKDECDIEDKCSGTSNLC
;
A
#
# COMPACT_ATOMS: atom_id res chain seq x y z
N PRO A 1 -14.61 -10.59 -14.32
CA PRO A 1 -15.56 -10.28 -13.23
C PRO A 1 -14.75 -9.92 -11.99
N ALA A 2 -15.26 -9.02 -11.14
CA ALA A 2 -14.60 -8.68 -9.88
C ALA A 2 -14.39 -9.94 -9.04
N SER A 3 -13.18 -10.15 -8.51
CA SER A 3 -12.84 -11.37 -7.79
C SER A 3 -11.74 -11.14 -6.76
N CYS A 4 -12.16 -10.93 -5.51
CA CYS A 4 -11.25 -10.83 -4.38
C CYS A 4 -10.23 -11.98 -4.30
N GLY A 5 -8.96 -11.62 -4.15
CA GLY A 5 -7.83 -12.53 -4.03
C GLY A 5 -7.06 -12.75 -5.33
N ASN A 6 -7.44 -12.07 -6.41
CA ASN A 6 -6.79 -12.18 -7.73
C ASN A 6 -5.56 -11.26 -7.86
N GLY A 7 -5.39 -10.29 -6.96
CA GLY A 7 -4.29 -9.31 -6.94
C GLY A 7 -4.55 -8.05 -7.75
N LEU A 8 -5.80 -7.77 -8.09
CA LEU A 8 -6.24 -6.55 -8.75
C LEU A 8 -7.29 -5.91 -7.85
N ILE A 9 -7.18 -4.59 -7.67
CA ILE A 9 -8.23 -3.85 -6.96
C ILE A 9 -9.36 -3.63 -7.97
N ASP A 10 -10.41 -4.44 -7.85
CA ASP A 10 -11.61 -4.34 -8.67
C ASP A 10 -12.59 -3.29 -8.10
N ASP A 11 -13.60 -2.89 -8.90
CA ASP A 11 -14.63 -1.96 -8.44
C ASP A 11 -15.34 -2.50 -7.18
N GLY A 12 -15.25 -1.73 -6.10
CA GLY A 12 -15.84 -2.08 -4.79
C GLY A 12 -14.87 -2.72 -3.80
N GLU A 13 -13.60 -2.90 -4.18
CA GLU A 13 -12.53 -3.34 -3.29
C GLU A 13 -11.64 -2.17 -2.87
N ASP A 14 -11.12 -2.20 -1.65
CA ASP A 14 -10.13 -1.23 -1.16
C ASP A 14 -8.69 -1.73 -1.38
N CYS A 15 -8.52 -3.05 -1.41
CA CYS A 15 -7.24 -3.73 -1.43
C CYS A 15 -7.38 -5.18 -1.89
N ASP A 16 -6.35 -5.73 -2.52
CA ASP A 16 -6.29 -7.18 -2.78
C ASP A 16 -4.88 -7.71 -2.56
N CYS A 17 -4.70 -8.46 -1.47
CA CYS A 17 -3.43 -9.10 -1.10
C CYS A 17 -3.38 -10.62 -1.39
N GLY A 18 -4.43 -11.24 -1.96
CA GLY A 18 -4.57 -12.69 -1.99
C GLY A 18 -3.44 -13.42 -2.74
N SER A 19 -2.93 -12.79 -3.80
CA SER A 19 -1.85 -13.32 -4.65
C SER A 19 -0.46 -12.75 -4.33
N PHE A 20 -0.35 -11.79 -3.39
CA PHE A 20 0.90 -11.10 -3.08
C PHE A 20 1.54 -11.55 -1.77
N LYS A 21 2.85 -11.35 -1.66
CA LYS A 21 3.61 -11.52 -0.41
C LYS A 21 3.39 -10.35 0.54
N GLU A 22 3.62 -10.58 1.83
CA GLU A 22 3.47 -9.56 2.90
C GLU A 22 4.36 -8.33 2.70
N GLU A 23 5.50 -8.50 2.02
CA GLU A 23 6.45 -7.42 1.66
C GLU A 23 5.88 -6.42 0.65
N ILE A 24 4.81 -6.79 -0.05
CA ILE A 24 4.17 -6.00 -1.11
C ILE A 24 2.78 -5.53 -0.67
N CYS A 25 2.08 -6.37 0.11
CA CYS A 25 0.71 -6.12 0.56
C CYS A 25 0.51 -6.65 1.98
N SER A 26 0.11 -5.78 2.91
CA SER A 26 -0.14 -6.15 4.30
C SER A 26 -1.51 -6.81 4.46
N ARG A 27 -1.51 -8.11 4.78
CA ARG A 27 -2.73 -8.88 5.14
C ARG A 27 -3.25 -8.54 6.53
N GLN A 28 -2.46 -7.82 7.33
CA GLN A 28 -2.96 -7.19 8.55
C GLN A 28 -3.88 -6.01 8.22
N CYS A 29 -3.56 -5.26 7.17
CA CYS A 29 -4.31 -4.06 6.78
C CYS A 29 -5.47 -4.35 5.83
N CYS A 30 -5.39 -5.46 5.10
CA CYS A 30 -6.38 -5.90 4.12
C CYS A 30 -7.06 -7.21 4.54
N ASN A 31 -8.40 -7.21 4.61
CA ASN A 31 -9.15 -8.43 4.83
C ASN A 31 -9.20 -9.25 3.53
N THR A 32 -8.42 -10.33 3.47
CA THR A 32 -8.29 -11.21 2.29
C THR A 32 -9.55 -11.99 1.92
N THR A 33 -10.59 -11.98 2.75
CA THR A 33 -11.89 -12.59 2.42
C THR A 33 -12.83 -11.61 1.75
N THR A 34 -12.71 -10.31 2.06
CA THR A 34 -13.64 -9.28 1.56
C THR A 34 -12.98 -8.26 0.65
N CYS A 35 -11.65 -8.24 0.57
CA CYS A 35 -10.85 -7.24 -0.18
C CYS A 35 -11.17 -5.79 0.25
N MET A 36 -11.45 -5.63 1.54
CA MET A 36 -11.71 -4.35 2.19
C MET A 36 -10.62 -4.07 3.21
N PHE A 37 -10.39 -2.79 3.48
CA PHE A 37 -9.53 -2.39 4.58
C PHE A 37 -10.07 -2.91 5.93
N THR A 38 -9.16 -3.33 6.80
CA THR A 38 -9.51 -3.58 8.20
C THR A 38 -9.88 -2.26 8.89
N PRO A 39 -10.70 -2.28 9.96
CA PRO A 39 -11.13 -1.06 10.63
C PRO A 39 -9.95 -0.16 11.04
N GLY A 40 -9.97 1.09 10.58
CA GLY A 40 -8.92 2.07 10.87
C GLY A 40 -7.73 2.07 9.92
N SER A 41 -7.64 1.14 8.97
CA SER A 41 -6.62 1.15 7.92
C SER A 41 -6.92 2.20 6.86
N GLU A 42 -5.86 2.83 6.34
CA GLU A 42 -5.90 3.81 5.24
C GLU A 42 -5.24 3.25 3.97
N CYS A 43 -4.37 2.26 4.12
CA CYS A 43 -3.64 1.62 3.04
C CYS A 43 -3.24 0.19 3.42
N ALA A 44 -2.97 -0.63 2.41
CA ALA A 44 -2.40 -1.97 2.58
C ALA A 44 -1.24 -2.27 1.62
N THR A 45 -1.02 -1.41 0.62
CA THR A 45 0.02 -1.52 -0.41
C THR A 45 0.72 -0.19 -0.62
N GLY A 46 1.85 -0.20 -1.32
CA GLY A 46 2.57 1.01 -1.73
C GLY A 46 3.70 1.40 -0.77
N LEU A 47 4.73 2.07 -1.31
CA LEU A 47 5.95 2.42 -0.57
C LEU A 47 5.73 3.48 0.51
N CYS A 48 4.64 4.24 0.39
CA CYS A 48 4.21 5.25 1.36
C CYS A 48 3.15 4.74 2.36
N CYS A 49 2.95 3.43 2.43
CA CYS A 49 2.16 2.81 3.49
C CYS A 49 3.07 2.22 4.56
N ASP A 50 2.78 2.46 5.84
CA ASP A 50 3.37 1.69 6.93
C ASP A 50 2.52 0.45 7.18
N PHE A 51 3.05 -0.71 6.80
CA PHE A 51 2.34 -2.00 6.87
C PHE A 51 2.07 -2.49 8.29
N ASN A 52 2.73 -1.92 9.31
CA ASN A 52 2.51 -2.28 10.71
C ASN A 52 1.32 -1.51 11.31
N THR A 53 1.19 -0.23 10.94
CA THR A 53 0.15 0.66 11.45
C THR A 53 -1.04 0.79 10.50
N CYS A 54 -0.88 0.37 9.24
CA CYS A 54 -1.85 0.51 8.16
C CYS A 54 -2.19 1.97 7.84
N LYS A 55 -1.25 2.88 8.11
CA LYS A 55 -1.37 4.31 7.91
C LYS A 55 -0.46 4.81 6.81
N LEU A 56 -0.85 5.93 6.22
CA LEU A 56 0.03 6.64 5.31
C LEU A 56 1.24 7.17 6.07
N LYS A 57 2.43 6.99 5.49
CA LYS A 57 3.67 7.59 5.95
C LYS A 57 3.59 9.11 5.91
N LEU A 58 4.31 9.79 6.79
CA LEU A 58 4.26 11.25 6.89
C LEU A 58 4.83 11.93 5.62
N ALA A 59 4.34 13.14 5.36
CA ALA A 59 4.85 13.96 4.27
C ALA A 59 6.35 14.23 4.45
N GLY A 60 7.14 13.96 3.42
CA GLY A 60 8.60 14.14 3.43
C GLY A 60 9.40 12.90 3.83
N GLU A 61 8.76 11.78 4.21
CA GLU A 61 9.47 10.51 4.39
C GLU A 61 9.97 9.97 3.04
N ILE A 62 11.23 9.56 2.97
CA ILE A 62 11.83 9.01 1.75
C ILE A 62 11.20 7.64 1.46
N CYS A 63 10.69 7.49 0.24
CA CYS A 63 10.11 6.24 -0.25
C CYS A 63 10.91 5.61 -1.39
N ARG A 64 11.72 6.41 -2.10
CA ARG A 64 12.72 5.93 -3.03
C ARG A 64 14.03 6.67 -2.80
N GLU A 65 15.06 5.91 -2.45
CA GLU A 65 16.42 6.42 -2.27
C GLU A 65 17.04 6.83 -3.61
N VAL A 66 18.00 7.75 -3.54
CA VAL A 66 18.83 8.16 -4.67
C VAL A 66 19.66 6.97 -5.18
N LYS A 67 19.62 6.69 -6.49
CA LYS A 67 20.41 5.63 -7.10
C LYS A 67 21.78 6.09 -7.61
N ASP A 68 21.89 7.33 -8.08
CA ASP A 68 23.11 7.92 -8.63
C ASP A 68 23.12 9.45 -8.49
N GLU A 69 24.20 10.09 -8.92
CA GLU A 69 24.41 11.54 -8.77
C GLU A 69 23.44 12.43 -9.56
N CYS A 70 22.67 11.86 -10.48
CA CYS A 70 21.65 12.56 -11.27
C CYS A 70 20.23 12.25 -10.80
N ASP A 71 20.07 11.34 -9.86
CA ASP A 71 18.79 10.91 -9.31
C ASP A 71 18.44 11.72 -8.05
N ILE A 72 17.15 11.99 -7.88
CA ILE A 72 16.62 12.72 -6.72
C ILE A 72 15.73 11.75 -5.96
N GLU A 73 15.83 11.77 -4.63
CA GLU A 73 14.97 10.98 -3.76
C GLU A 73 13.49 11.37 -3.94
N ASP A 74 12.62 10.36 -3.94
CA ASP A 74 11.18 10.59 -3.88
C ASP A 74 10.71 10.51 -2.44
N LYS A 75 9.74 11.37 -2.12
CA LYS A 75 9.18 11.51 -0.77
C LYS A 75 7.69 11.34 -0.78
N CYS A 76 7.18 10.72 0.27
CA CYS A 76 5.76 10.57 0.50
C CYS A 76 5.09 11.94 0.64
N SER A 77 3.87 12.05 0.10
CA SER A 77 3.05 13.26 0.20
C SER A 77 2.29 13.37 1.52
N GLY A 78 2.23 12.29 2.31
CA GLY A 78 1.37 12.19 3.49
C GLY A 78 -0.12 11.99 3.20
N THR A 79 -0.50 11.90 1.92
CA THR A 79 -1.92 11.83 1.49
C THR A 79 -2.17 10.71 0.47
N SER A 80 -1.13 9.99 0.08
CA SER A 80 -1.18 8.85 -0.82
C SER A 80 -0.26 7.74 -0.33
N ASN A 81 -0.63 6.49 -0.59
CA ASN A 81 0.21 5.32 -0.36
C ASN A 81 1.26 5.11 -1.47
N LEU A 82 1.11 5.83 -2.58
CA LEU A 82 2.06 5.83 -3.68
C LEU A 82 3.26 6.73 -3.36
N CYS A 83 4.41 6.21 -3.77
CA CYS A 83 5.60 6.98 -4.12
C CYS A 83 5.52 7.15 -5.64
#